data_AF-A0A539DIC4-F1
#
_entry.id   AF-A0A539DIC4-F1
#
_cell.length_a   1.000
_cell.length_b   1.000
_cell.length_c   1.000
_cell.angle_alpha   90.00
_cell.angle_beta   90.00
_cell.angle_gamma   90.00
#
_symmetry.space_group_name_H-M   'P 1'
#
loop_
_entity.id
_entity.type
_entity.pdbx_description
1 polymer ?
#
loop_
_entity_poly.entity_id
_entity_poly.type
_entity_poly.pdbx_seq_one_letter_code
_entity_poly.pdbx_strand_id
1 'polypeptide(L)'
;MNWRFAPALIVAVAGLAIATQFIAQVFEHQAVLGTTFLTFGEMRVYPPWSILEWDARWERGYPRPFAVSRLIVFLTAGAGVALVASALHKARVVKAFGRDAWGKLVSVRKDRNCPRRLR
;
A
#
# COMPACT_ATOMS: atom_id res chain seq x y z
N MET A 1 -2.34 -20.20 5.43
CA MET A 1 -1.89 -18.82 5.70
C MET A 1 -1.69 -18.12 4.35
N ASN A 2 -2.45 -17.08 4.02
CA ASN A 2 -2.30 -16.41 2.72
C ASN A 2 -1.14 -15.41 2.79
N TRP A 3 0.09 -15.88 2.52
CA TRP A 3 1.33 -15.10 2.62
C TRP A 3 1.34 -13.81 1.78
N ARG A 4 0.43 -13.69 0.81
CA ARG A 4 0.27 -12.51 -0.06
C ARG A 4 -0.09 -11.23 0.72
N PHE A 5 -0.66 -11.35 1.92
CA PHE A 5 -1.04 -10.21 2.76
C PHE A 5 -0.01 -9.89 3.86
N ALA A 6 1.02 -10.73 4.02
CA ALA A 6 2.10 -10.49 4.98
C ALA A 6 2.75 -9.10 4.84
N PRO A 7 3.11 -8.60 3.64
CA PRO A 7 3.74 -7.26 3.54
C PRO A 7 2.79 -6.13 3.96
N ALA A 8 1.49 -6.24 3.65
CA ALA A 8 0.52 -5.25 4.08
C ALA A 8 0.37 -5.22 5.61
N LEU A 9 0.37 -6.40 6.25
CA LEU A 9 0.33 -6.50 7.71
C LEU A 9 1.60 -5.92 8.35
N ILE A 10 2.77 -6.21 7.79
CA ILE A 10 4.05 -5.68 8.28
C ILE A 10 4.06 -4.14 8.18
N VAL A 11 3.63 -3.58 7.05
CA VAL A 11 3.56 -2.12 6.87
C VAL A 11 2.57 -1.47 7.83
N ALA A 12 1.42 -2.11 8.08
CA ALA A 12 0.45 -1.60 9.05
C ALA A 12 1.03 -1.57 10.47
N VAL A 13 1.66 -2.65 10.92
CA VAL A 13 2.27 -2.73 12.27
C VAL A 13 3.46 -1.79 12.39
N ALA A 14 4.33 -1.72 11.38
CA ALA A 14 5.48 -0.82 11.36
C ALA A 14 5.03 0.65 11.37
N GLY A 15 3.99 1.00 10.62
CA GLY A 15 3.43 2.35 10.62
C GLY A 15 2.89 2.78 11.97
N LEU A 16 2.17 1.88 12.65
CA LEU A 16 1.66 2.10 13.99
C LEU A 16 2.81 2.24 15.02
N ALA A 17 3.87 1.45 14.86
CA ALA A 17 5.08 1.57 15.67
C ALA A 17 5.77 2.92 15.45
N ILE A 18 5.96 3.36 14.21
CA ILE A 18 6.58 4.65 13.87
C ILE A 18 5.76 5.81 14.45
N ALA A 19 4.43 5.79 14.29
CA ALA A 19 3.56 6.83 14.84
C ALA A 19 3.67 6.92 16.37
N THR A 20 3.73 5.77 17.06
CA THR A 20 3.90 5.71 18.51
C THR A 20 5.27 6.22 18.95
N GLN A 21 6.34 5.81 18.26
CA GLN A 21 7.69 6.26 18.57
C GLN A 21 7.90 7.75 18.27
N PHE A 22 7.25 8.29 17.24
CA PHE A 22 7.26 9.73 16.95
C PHE A 22 6.66 10.53 18.10
N ILE A 23 5.50 10.13 18.61
CA ILE A 23 4.92 10.77 19.81
C ILE A 23 5.84 10.61 21.01
N ALA A 24 6.40 9.42 21.25
CA ALA A 24 7.32 9.21 22.36
C ALA A 24 8.55 10.12 22.29
N GLN A 25 9.10 10.35 21.10
CA GLN A 25 10.20 11.30 20.88
C GLN A 25 9.78 12.75 21.12
N VAL A 26 8.61 13.17 20.64
CA VAL A 26 8.10 14.54 20.84
C VAL A 26 7.88 14.87 22.32
N PHE A 27 7.45 13.89 23.10
CA PHE A 27 7.23 14.04 24.54
C PHE A 27 8.43 13.60 25.39
N GLU A 28 9.63 13.49 24.81
CA GLU A 28 10.88 13.09 25.49
C GLU A 28 10.76 11.85 26.40
N HIS A 29 9.92 10.89 26.03
CA HIS A 29 9.66 9.68 26.83
C HIS A 29 9.28 9.96 28.29
N GLN A 30 8.51 11.02 28.54
CA GLN A 30 7.97 11.37 29.87
C GLN A 30 7.35 10.16 30.59
N ALA A 31 7.65 9.99 31.87
CA ALA A 31 7.16 8.88 32.69
C ALA A 31 5.62 8.82 32.83
N VAL A 32 4.94 9.93 32.52
CA VAL A 32 3.47 10.05 32.53
C VAL A 32 2.79 9.26 31.40
N LEU A 33 3.52 8.91 30.33
CA LEU A 33 2.96 8.13 29.21
C LEU A 33 2.70 6.65 29.54
N GLY A 34 3.09 6.19 30.74
CA GLY A 34 2.77 4.87 31.26
C GLY A 34 3.90 3.82 31.12
N THR A 35 3.56 2.57 31.38
CA THR A 35 4.51 1.44 31.42
C THR A 35 5.13 1.19 30.06
N THR A 36 6.43 1.47 29.96
CA THR A 36 7.27 1.11 28.82
C THR A 36 7.29 -0.40 28.65
N PHE A 37 7.00 -0.89 27.44
CA PHE A 37 6.87 -2.34 27.19
C PHE A 37 8.24 -3.02 27.13
N LEU A 38 9.25 -2.34 26.58
CA LEU A 38 10.63 -2.81 26.52
C LEU A 38 11.59 -1.66 26.80
N THR A 39 12.44 -1.83 27.80
CA THR A 39 13.53 -0.89 28.10
C THR A 39 14.83 -1.50 27.59
N PHE A 40 15.37 -1.00 26.48
CA PHE A 40 16.71 -1.37 26.00
C PHE A 40 17.70 -0.31 26.50
N GLY A 41 18.25 -0.51 27.71
CA GLY A 41 19.09 0.49 28.36
C GLY A 41 18.30 1.77 28.67
N GLU A 42 18.73 2.90 28.10
CA GLU A 42 18.02 4.20 28.20
C GLU A 42 16.90 4.37 27.14
N MET A 43 16.81 3.49 26.14
CA MET A 43 15.78 3.57 25.11
C MET A 43 14.48 2.92 25.57
N ARG A 44 13.45 3.74 25.75
CA ARG A 44 12.11 3.33 26.14
C ARG A 44 11.27 3.00 24.91
N VAL A 45 11.13 1.72 24.59
CA VAL A 45 10.32 1.26 23.46
C VAL A 45 8.89 1.02 23.90
N TYR A 46 7.97 1.82 23.37
CA TYR A 46 6.54 1.68 23.59
C TYR A 46 5.90 0.71 22.58
N PRO A 47 4.83 -0.01 22.99
CA PRO A 47 4.13 -0.90 22.10
C PRO A 47 3.39 -0.12 21.01
N PRO A 48 3.27 -0.68 19.79
CA PRO A 48 2.77 0.06 18.64
C PRO A 48 1.31 0.53 18.77
N TRP A 49 0.50 -0.04 19.67
CA TRP A 49 -0.89 0.37 19.89
C TRP A 49 -1.06 1.53 20.89
N SER A 50 -0.01 1.94 21.62
CA SER A 50 -0.11 2.97 22.66
C SER A 50 -0.57 4.33 22.15
N ILE A 51 -0.32 4.64 20.88
CA ILE A 51 -0.78 5.87 20.24
C ILE A 51 -2.31 6.07 20.36
N LEU A 52 -3.10 4.98 20.29
CA LEU A 52 -4.56 5.06 20.36
C LEU A 52 -5.04 5.43 21.77
N GLU A 53 -4.38 4.91 22.79
CA GLU A 53 -4.68 5.23 24.19
C GLU A 53 -4.28 6.66 24.54
N TRP A 54 -3.13 7.11 24.02
CA TRP A 54 -2.64 8.47 24.26
C TRP A 54 -3.47 9.53 23.53
N ASP A 55 -3.88 9.28 22.30
CA ASP A 55 -4.74 10.20 21.53
C ASP A 55 -6.07 10.43 22.29
N ALA A 56 -6.74 9.36 22.73
CA ALA A 56 -7.99 9.47 23.48
C ALA A 56 -7.86 10.24 24.81
N ARG A 57 -6.69 10.19 25.45
CA ARG A 57 -6.46 10.79 26.78
C ARG A 57 -5.96 12.24 26.71
N TRP A 58 -5.12 12.57 25.73
CA TRP A 58 -4.35 13.82 25.70
C TRP A 58 -4.66 14.73 24.50
N GLU A 59 -5.48 14.29 23.54
CA GLU A 59 -5.86 15.07 22.35
C GLU A 59 -6.38 16.47 22.71
N ARG A 60 -7.18 16.57 23.79
CA ARG A 60 -7.79 17.84 24.21
C ARG A 60 -6.79 18.90 24.66
N GLY A 61 -5.59 18.51 25.10
CA GLY A 61 -4.57 19.43 25.60
C GLY A 61 -3.55 19.86 24.55
N TYR A 62 -3.25 19.00 23.57
CA TYR A 62 -2.11 19.19 22.65
C TYR A 62 -2.44 18.81 21.20
N PRO A 63 -3.30 19.57 20.47
CA PRO A 63 -3.80 19.14 19.17
C PRO A 63 -2.73 19.05 18.05
N ARG A 64 -1.66 19.85 18.10
CA ARG A 64 -0.63 19.90 17.05
C ARG A 64 0.17 18.59 16.89
N PRO A 65 0.84 18.06 17.93
CA PRO A 65 1.62 16.83 17.79
C PRO A 65 0.77 15.59 17.46
N PHE A 66 -0.47 15.53 17.97
CA PHE A 66 -1.40 14.45 17.65
C PHE A 66 -1.94 14.52 16.21
N ALA A 67 -2.02 15.72 15.60
CA ALA A 67 -2.34 15.83 14.18
C ALA A 67 -1.27 15.21 13.28
N VAL A 68 0.02 15.36 13.63
CA VAL A 68 1.13 14.77 12.86
C VAL A 68 1.16 13.26 13.00
N SER A 69 0.94 12.72 14.20
CA SER A 69 0.88 11.27 14.39
C SER A 69 -0.30 10.65 13.63
N ARG A 70 -1.48 11.30 13.63
CA ARG A 70 -2.62 10.88 12.81
C ARG A 70 -2.30 10.87 11.32
N LEU A 71 -1.57 11.85 10.81
CA LEU A 71 -1.12 11.86 9.42
C LEU A 71 -0.25 10.64 9.11
N ILE A 72 0.70 10.30 9.98
CA ILE A 72 1.56 9.11 9.83
C ILE A 72 0.70 7.83 9.82
N VAL A 73 -0.28 7.73 10.72
CA VAL A 73 -1.23 6.59 10.75
C VAL A 73 -2.02 6.51 9.44
N PHE A 74 -2.54 7.61 8.92
CA PHE A 74 -3.29 7.60 7.66
C PHE A 74 -2.42 7.26 6.45
N LEU A 75 -1.18 7.77 6.39
CA LEU A 75 -0.24 7.45 5.31
C LEU A 75 0.12 5.96 5.31
N THR A 76 0.38 5.40 6.48
CA THR A 76 0.75 3.99 6.62
C THR A 76 -0.44 3.05 6.40
N ALA A 77 -1.64 3.42 6.86
CA ALA A 77 -2.87 2.73 6.52
C ALA A 77 -3.15 2.76 5.01
N GLY A 78 -3.00 3.92 4.37
CA GLY A 78 -3.15 4.09 2.92
C GLY A 78 -2.17 3.24 2.12
N ALA A 79 -0.90 3.18 2.55
CA ALA A 79 0.10 2.30 1.96
C ALA A 79 -0.27 0.81 2.12
N GLY A 80 -0.77 0.41 3.29
CA GLY A 80 -1.29 -0.94 3.53
C GLY A 80 -2.43 -1.31 2.58
N VAL A 81 -3.41 -0.42 2.41
CA VAL A 81 -4.52 -0.61 1.46
C VAL A 81 -4.01 -0.71 0.02
N ALA A 82 -3.06 0.12 -0.39
CA ALA A 82 -2.47 0.07 -1.72
C ALA A 82 -1.76 -1.26 -1.99
N LEU A 83 -1.06 -1.82 -0.99
CA LEU A 83 -0.41 -3.13 -1.09
C LEU A 83 -1.42 -4.26 -1.21
N VAL A 84 -2.50 -4.23 -0.42
CA VAL A 84 -3.60 -5.20 -0.54
C VAL A 84 -4.26 -5.10 -1.90
N ALA A 85 -4.59 -3.89 -2.35
CA ALA A 85 -5.20 -3.65 -3.65
C ALA A 85 -4.31 -4.16 -4.79
N SER A 86 -3.00 -3.95 -4.71
CA SER A 86 -2.01 -4.46 -5.67
C SER A 86 -1.92 -5.98 -5.64
N ALA A 87 -1.96 -6.61 -4.46
CA ALA A 87 -1.95 -8.07 -4.33
C ALA A 87 -3.24 -8.73 -4.87
N LEU A 88 -4.37 -8.02 -4.77
CA LEU A 88 -5.65 -8.41 -5.35
C LEU A 88 -5.77 -8.03 -6.83
N HIS A 89 -4.92 -7.14 -7.32
CA HIS A 89 -4.93 -6.70 -8.72
C HIS A 89 -4.51 -7.87 -9.61
N LYS A 90 -5.49 -8.63 -10.10
CA LYS A 90 -5.26 -9.53 -11.23
C LYS A 90 -4.93 -8.64 -12.43
N ALA A 91 -3.74 -8.82 -13.00
CA ALA A 91 -3.42 -8.26 -14.30
C ALA A 91 -4.57 -8.62 -15.24
N ARG A 92 -5.37 -7.62 -15.59
CA ARG A 92 -6.42 -7.80 -16.59
C ARG A 92 -5.66 -8.05 -17.87
N VAL A 93 -5.47 -9.32 -18.22
CA VAL A 93 -5.03 -9.70 -19.55
C VAL A 93 -6.10 -9.15 -20.47
N VAL A 94 -5.84 -7.98 -21.04
CA VAL A 94 -6.64 -7.44 -22.12
C VAL A 94 -6.54 -8.51 -23.19
N LYS A 95 -7.60 -9.31 -23.32
CA LYS A 95 -7.69 -10.34 -24.35
C LYS A 95 -7.37 -9.60 -25.64
N ALA A 96 -6.33 -10.03 -26.35
CA ALA A 96 -5.79 -9.32 -27.51
C ALA A 96 -6.83 -9.34 -28.65
N PHE A 97 -7.84 -8.48 -28.52
CA PHE A 97 -8.86 -8.28 -29.52
C PHE A 97 -8.17 -7.57 -30.69
N GLY A 98 -7.84 -8.33 -31.72
CA GLY A 98 -7.10 -7.82 -32.87
C GLY A 98 -6.18 -8.82 -33.54
N ARG A 99 -5.67 -9.83 -32.81
CA ARG A 99 -4.78 -10.84 -33.42
C ARG A 99 -5.48 -11.74 -34.45
N ASP A 100 -6.77 -12.02 -34.23
CA ASP A 100 -7.60 -12.81 -35.15
C ASP A 100 -8.67 -11.99 -35.90
N ALA A 101 -8.86 -10.71 -35.53
CA ALA A 101 -9.94 -9.88 -36.05
C ALA A 101 -9.63 -9.21 -37.40
N TRP A 102 -8.35 -9.05 -37.75
CA TRP A 102 -7.91 -8.33 -38.96
C TRP A 102 -7.38 -9.24 -40.06
N GLY A 103 -7.90 -10.47 -40.13
CA GLY A 103 -7.76 -11.33 -41.30
C GLY A 103 -6.40 -12.03 -41.39
N LYS A 104 -6.44 -13.35 -41.63
CA LYS A 104 -5.36 -14.01 -42.34
C LYS A 104 -5.23 -13.27 -43.68
N LEU A 105 -4.21 -12.45 -43.83
CA LEU A 105 -3.68 -12.11 -45.15
C LEU A 105 -3.14 -13.42 -45.72
N VAL A 106 -4.07 -14.26 -46.20
CA VAL A 106 -3.78 -15.25 -47.20
C VAL A 106 -3.10 -14.46 -48.29
N SER A 107 -1.85 -14.82 -48.56
CA SER A 107 -1.08 -14.28 -49.64
C SER A 107 -1.89 -14.50 -50.91
N VAL A 108 -2.59 -13.46 -51.37
CA VAL A 108 -3.27 -13.46 -52.65
C VAL A 108 -2.17 -13.55 -53.69
N ARG A 109 -1.88 -14.80 -54.09
CA ARG A 109 -1.09 -15.15 -55.25
C ARG A 109 -1.75 -14.45 -56.43
N LYS A 110 -1.10 -13.40 -56.93
CA LYS A 110 -1.45 -12.69 -58.16
C LYS A 110 -1.39 -13.69 -59.31
N ASP A 111 -2.51 -14.34 -59.61
CA ASP A 111 -2.65 -15.16 -60.80
C ASP A 111 -2.70 -14.20 -62.00
N ARG A 112 -1.63 -14.23 -62.79
CA ARG A 112 -1.62 -13.60 -64.11
C ARG A 112 -2.44 -14.48 -65.05
N ASN A 113 -3.76 -14.38 -65.00
CA ASN A 113 -4.61 -14.88 -66.07
C ASN A 113 -5.80 -13.93 -66.30
N CYS A 114 -5.52 -12.85 -67.03
CA CYS A 114 -6.56 -12.00 -67.59
C CYS A 114 -6.91 -12.55 -68.98
N PRO A 115 -8.10 -13.13 -69.21
CA PRO A 115 -8.50 -13.56 -70.55
C PRO A 115 -8.71 -12.33 -71.43
N ARG A 116 -7.86 -12.20 -72.46
CA ARG A 116 -7.98 -11.21 -73.52
C ARG A 116 -9.32 -11.42 -74.22
N ARG A 117 -10.25 -10.50 -73.98
CA ARG A 117 -11.60 -10.50 -74.54
C ARG A 117 -11.51 -10.39 -76.07
N LEU A 118 -12.19 -11.33 -76.74
CA LEU A 118 -12.41 -11.44 -78.17
C LEU A 118 -12.90 -10.11 -78.77
N ARG A 119 -12.24 -9.68 -79.86
CA ARG A 119 -12.87 -8.94 -80.94
C ARG A 119 -12.13 -9.22 -82.24
#